data_AF-A0A814NXV3-F1
#
_entry.id   AF-A0A814NXV3-F1
#
_cell.length_a   1.000
_cell.length_b   1.000
_cell.length_c   1.000
_cell.angle_alpha   90.00
_cell.angle_beta   90.00
_cell.angle_gamma   90.00
#
_symmetry.space_group_name_H-M   'P 1'
#
loop_
_entity.id
_entity.type
_entity.pdbx_description
1 polymer ?
#
loop_
_entity_poly.entity_id
_entity_poly.type
_entity_poly.pdbx_seq_one_letter_code
_entity_poly.pdbx_strand_id
1 'polypeptide(L)'
;MSSTYIHTAFFVLLVTIVVVAQKPPVTIVNSGSTNTPGYTIIIQNDGNTHYYIAPSRAQIANSDGTGQQPTWTNGTAQLSSSTRKSLYCQTKHCEPFNKLPVESCGKSVSFGFTLKLTYKGETTPDLSCPTTNQNLENLITTVNKVISELKI
;
A
#
# COMPACT_ATOMS: atom_id res chain seq x y z
N MET A 1 6.76 -76.89 -1.86
CA MET A 1 6.98 -75.66 -2.64
C MET A 1 5.75 -74.79 -2.45
N SER A 2 5.78 -73.90 -1.45
CA SER A 2 4.65 -73.00 -1.14
C SER A 2 5.17 -71.58 -1.30
N SER A 3 4.66 -70.85 -2.30
CA SER A 3 5.03 -69.47 -2.60
C SER A 3 3.87 -68.55 -2.20
N THR A 4 4.11 -67.71 -1.21
CA THR A 4 3.15 -66.75 -0.66
C THR A 4 3.40 -65.40 -1.32
N TYR A 5 2.48 -64.91 -2.14
CA TYR A 5 2.53 -63.58 -2.74
C TYR A 5 1.98 -62.54 -1.74
N ILE A 6 2.83 -61.61 -1.30
CA ILE A 6 2.44 -60.44 -0.50
C ILE A 6 2.16 -59.29 -1.48
N HIS A 7 0.87 -58.94 -1.65
CA HIS A 7 0.47 -57.72 -2.35
C HIS A 7 0.76 -56.50 -1.47
N THR A 8 1.78 -55.73 -1.85
CA THR A 8 2.07 -54.41 -1.28
C THR A 8 1.14 -53.39 -1.92
N ALA A 9 0.18 -52.86 -1.14
CA ALA A 9 -0.71 -51.80 -1.58
C ALA A 9 0.04 -50.45 -1.59
N PHE A 10 0.26 -49.89 -2.78
CA PHE A 10 0.77 -48.53 -2.96
C PHE A 10 -0.34 -47.51 -2.69
N PHE A 11 -0.32 -46.87 -1.52
CA PHE A 11 -1.17 -45.73 -1.21
C PHE A 11 -0.59 -44.48 -1.90
N VAL A 12 -1.16 -44.07 -3.03
CA VAL A 12 -0.79 -42.81 -3.71
C VAL A 12 -1.51 -41.66 -3.00
N LEU A 13 -0.77 -40.90 -2.19
CA LEU A 13 -1.26 -39.68 -1.55
C LEU A 13 -1.30 -38.55 -2.60
N LEU A 14 -2.47 -38.23 -3.13
CA LEU A 14 -2.69 -37.06 -3.99
C LEU A 14 -2.60 -35.78 -3.13
N VAL A 15 -1.47 -35.07 -3.22
CA VAL A 15 -1.31 -33.74 -2.64
C VAL A 15 -1.90 -32.72 -3.61
N THR A 16 -3.13 -32.27 -3.35
CA THR A 16 -3.70 -31.11 -4.05
C THR A 16 -3.02 -29.83 -3.58
N ILE A 17 -2.17 -29.25 -4.43
CA ILE A 17 -1.61 -27.92 -4.23
C ILE A 17 -2.71 -26.89 -4.50
N VAL A 18 -3.26 -26.29 -3.44
CA VAL A 18 -4.16 -25.14 -3.56
C VAL A 18 -3.30 -23.90 -3.77
N VAL A 19 -3.21 -23.43 -5.01
CA VAL A 19 -2.64 -22.11 -5.31
C VAL A 19 -3.67 -21.06 -4.91
N VAL A 20 -3.56 -20.55 -3.67
CA VAL A 20 -4.37 -19.42 -3.23
C VAL A 20 -3.88 -18.17 -3.97
N ALA A 21 -4.69 -17.64 -4.89
CA ALA A 21 -4.42 -16.36 -5.52
C ALA A 21 -4.37 -15.27 -4.44
N GLN A 22 -3.17 -14.78 -4.13
CA GLN A 22 -3.00 -13.69 -3.18
C GLN A 22 -3.61 -12.42 -3.78
N LYS A 23 -4.43 -11.67 -3.01
CA LYS A 23 -4.90 -10.38 -3.51
C LYS A 23 -3.69 -9.47 -3.72
N PRO A 24 -3.67 -8.66 -4.79
CA PRO A 24 -2.58 -7.73 -5.03
C PRO A 24 -2.38 -6.76 -3.86
N PRO A 25 -1.16 -6.30 -3.59
CA PRO A 25 -0.90 -5.32 -2.56
C PRO A 25 -1.55 -3.97 -2.89
N VAL A 26 -1.85 -3.19 -1.86
CA VAL A 26 -2.23 -1.78 -1.99
C VAL A 26 -1.00 -0.94 -1.68
N THR A 27 -0.66 0.00 -2.56
CA THR A 27 0.46 0.94 -2.35
C THR A 27 -0.07 2.35 -2.18
N ILE A 28 0.31 3.03 -1.10
CA ILE A 28 -0.03 4.43 -0.83
C ILE A 28 1.25 5.24 -0.95
N VAL A 29 1.22 6.30 -1.75
CA VAL A 29 2.38 7.17 -1.99
C VAL A 29 2.01 8.60 -1.65
N ASN A 30 2.79 9.21 -0.76
CA ASN A 30 2.82 10.64 -0.51
C ASN A 30 4.12 11.20 -1.07
N SER A 31 4.02 12.20 -1.96
CA SER A 31 5.20 12.79 -2.61
C SER A 31 6.09 13.62 -1.68
N GLY A 32 5.60 13.97 -0.48
CA GLY A 32 6.19 15.00 0.36
C GLY A 32 6.05 16.40 -0.26
N SER A 33 6.65 17.38 0.41
CA SER A 33 6.76 18.78 -0.02
C SER A 33 8.18 19.31 0.20
N THR A 34 8.40 20.62 0.06
CA THR A 34 9.66 21.24 0.49
C THR A 34 9.99 20.93 1.95
N ASN A 35 9.00 20.99 2.83
CA ASN A 35 9.20 20.91 4.29
C ASN A 35 8.78 19.58 4.90
N THR A 36 7.98 18.77 4.20
CA THR A 36 7.46 17.50 4.72
C THR A 36 8.09 16.31 4.00
N PRO A 37 8.54 15.28 4.75
CA PRO A 37 8.94 13.99 4.20
C PRO A 37 7.89 13.39 3.26
N GLY A 38 8.34 12.74 2.19
CA GLY A 38 7.49 11.85 1.40
C GLY A 38 7.50 10.44 1.99
N TYR A 39 6.51 9.63 1.64
CA TYR A 39 6.50 8.23 2.06
C TYR A 39 5.84 7.31 1.03
N THR A 40 6.20 6.03 1.10
CA THR A 40 5.57 4.92 0.38
C THR A 40 5.20 3.85 1.38
N ILE A 41 3.95 3.37 1.34
CA ILE A 41 3.42 2.32 2.20
C ILE A 41 2.92 1.20 1.28
N ILE A 42 3.39 -0.03 1.49
CA ILE A 42 3.01 -1.22 0.73
C ILE A 42 2.31 -2.18 1.68
N ILE A 43 1.03 -2.44 1.45
CA ILE A 43 0.16 -3.20 2.35
C ILE A 43 -0.23 -4.50 1.67
N GLN A 44 0.30 -5.61 2.19
CA GLN A 44 -0.07 -6.95 1.74
C GLN A 44 -1.48 -7.32 2.18
N ASN A 45 -2.09 -8.30 1.53
CA ASN A 45 -3.46 -8.70 1.82
C ASN A 45 -3.61 -9.37 3.19
N ASP A 46 -2.55 -9.87 3.80
CA ASP A 46 -2.52 -10.37 5.19
C ASP A 46 -2.37 -9.24 6.24
N GLY A 47 -2.11 -8.01 5.79
CA GLY A 47 -1.88 -6.83 6.64
C GLY A 47 -0.41 -6.57 6.97
N ASN A 48 0.51 -7.44 6.55
CA ASN A 48 1.93 -7.15 6.63
C ASN A 48 2.23 -5.92 5.76
N THR A 49 2.82 -4.91 6.37
CA THR A 49 3.00 -3.59 5.77
C THR A 49 4.46 -3.21 5.83
N HIS A 50 5.00 -2.78 4.69
CA HIS A 50 6.32 -2.18 4.59
C HIS A 50 6.14 -0.69 4.30
N TYR A 51 6.92 0.17 4.95
CA TYR A 51 6.92 1.59 4.65
C TYR A 51 8.33 2.15 4.49
N TYR A 52 8.43 3.19 3.68
CA TYR A 52 9.65 3.94 3.38
C TYR A 52 9.33 5.43 3.52
N ILE A 53 10.11 6.16 4.29
CA ILE A 53 10.01 7.60 4.49
C ILE A 53 11.27 8.22 3.89
N ALA A 54 11.06 9.08 2.89
CA ALA A 54 12.10 9.84 2.25
C ALA A 54 12.37 11.12 3.04
N PRO A 55 13.62 11.61 3.11
CA PRO A 55 13.91 12.93 3.64
C PRO A 55 13.15 14.02 2.86
N SER A 56 12.80 15.12 3.53
CA SER A 56 12.19 16.27 2.86
C SER A 56 13.18 16.94 1.91
N ARG A 57 12.69 17.71 0.93
CA ARG A 57 13.59 18.40 -0.02
C ARG A 57 14.51 19.39 0.67
N ALA A 58 14.03 20.06 1.72
CA ALA A 58 14.86 20.93 2.55
C ALA A 58 15.98 20.15 3.25
N GLN A 59 15.73 18.95 3.76
CA GLN A 59 16.77 18.10 4.35
C GLN A 59 17.81 17.65 3.33
N ILE A 60 17.38 17.36 2.10
CA ILE A 60 18.30 17.02 1.00
C ILE A 60 19.15 18.23 0.62
N ALA A 61 18.54 19.40 0.46
CA ALA A 61 19.22 20.63 0.06
C ALA A 61 20.14 21.21 1.14
N ASN A 62 19.79 21.03 2.42
CA ASN A 62 20.58 21.48 3.57
C ASN A 62 21.55 20.40 4.08
N SER A 63 21.91 19.42 3.24
CA SER A 63 23.09 18.60 3.52
C SER A 63 24.30 19.53 3.50
N ASP A 64 24.67 20.00 4.67
CA ASP A 64 25.61 21.08 5.03
C ASP A 64 27.07 20.89 4.58
N GLY A 65 27.33 19.98 3.63
CA GLY A 65 28.67 19.62 3.19
C GLY A 65 29.49 18.88 4.25
N THR A 66 28.94 18.62 5.45
CA THR A 66 29.62 17.83 6.51
C THR A 66 29.60 16.32 6.22
N GLY A 67 28.90 15.91 5.15
CA GLY A 67 28.74 14.52 4.77
C GLY A 67 27.63 13.79 5.53
N GLN A 68 26.87 14.48 6.40
CA GLN A 68 25.72 13.89 7.07
C GLN A 68 24.58 13.68 6.05
N GLN A 69 24.49 12.46 5.54
CA GLN A 69 23.51 12.09 4.51
C GLN A 69 22.08 12.15 5.08
N PRO A 70 21.12 12.70 4.31
CA PRO A 70 19.71 12.63 4.66
C PRO A 70 19.29 11.18 4.94
N THR A 71 18.70 10.94 6.12
CA THR A 71 18.34 9.58 6.54
C THR A 71 17.04 9.15 5.89
N TRP A 72 17.07 8.02 5.20
CA TRP A 72 15.88 7.29 4.79
C TRP A 72 15.44 6.39 5.93
N THR A 73 14.17 6.45 6.29
CA THR A 73 13.59 5.54 7.29
C THR A 73 12.80 4.47 6.56
N ASN A 74 12.98 3.21 6.94
CA ASN A 74 12.11 2.13 6.50
C ASN A 74 11.71 1.29 7.72
N GLY A 75 10.60 0.58 7.59
CA GLY A 75 10.12 -0.29 8.64
C GLY A 75 9.02 -1.24 8.18
N THR A 76 8.65 -2.11 9.10
CA THR A 76 7.52 -3.02 8.94
C THR A 76 6.51 -2.79 10.05
N ALA A 77 5.24 -3.07 9.74
CA ALA A 77 4.15 -2.98 10.68
C ALA A 77 3.06 -3.98 10.31
N GLN A 78 2.19 -4.28 11.28
CA GLN A 78 1.00 -5.09 11.05
C GLN A 78 -0.23 -4.19 11.10
N LEU A 79 -0.94 -4.06 9.97
CA LEU A 79 -2.19 -3.33 9.93
C LEU A 79 -3.31 -4.17 10.57
N SER A 80 -4.13 -3.52 11.39
CA SER A 80 -5.28 -4.12 12.05
C SER A 80 -6.24 -4.70 11.02
N SER A 81 -6.85 -5.83 11.38
CA SER A 81 -7.76 -6.53 10.48
C SER A 81 -8.94 -5.65 10.04
N SER A 82 -9.42 -4.77 10.92
CA SER A 82 -10.52 -3.85 10.61
C SER A 82 -10.10 -2.78 9.60
N THR A 83 -8.98 -2.09 9.83
CA THR A 83 -8.47 -1.06 8.90
C THR A 83 -8.11 -1.66 7.55
N ARG A 84 -7.45 -2.81 7.54
CA ARG A 84 -7.16 -3.57 6.31
C ARG A 84 -8.43 -3.94 5.55
N LYS A 85 -9.45 -4.48 6.22
CA LYS A 85 -10.71 -4.86 5.56
C LYS A 85 -11.39 -3.64 4.95
N SER A 86 -11.45 -2.53 5.68
CA SER A 86 -11.99 -1.27 5.15
C SER A 86 -11.19 -0.76 3.95
N LEU A 87 -9.85 -0.78 4.01
CA LEU A 87 -8.99 -0.32 2.93
C LEU A 87 -9.28 -1.07 1.63
N TYR A 88 -9.23 -2.40 1.68
CA TYR A 88 -9.49 -3.22 0.49
C TYR A 88 -10.95 -3.11 0.02
N CYS A 89 -11.91 -2.92 0.93
CA CYS A 89 -13.31 -2.70 0.57
C CYS A 89 -13.49 -1.39 -0.21
N GLN A 90 -13.01 -0.27 0.34
CA GLN A 90 -13.13 1.05 -0.29
C GLN A 90 -12.32 1.15 -1.59
N THR A 91 -11.13 0.55 -1.61
CA THR A 91 -10.30 0.43 -2.81
C THR A 91 -11.10 -0.22 -3.96
N LYS A 92 -11.78 -1.35 -3.69
CA LYS A 92 -12.61 -2.02 -4.69
C LYS A 92 -13.84 -1.21 -5.13
N HIS A 93 -14.44 -0.44 -4.23
CA HIS A 93 -15.59 0.42 -4.58
C HIS A 93 -15.21 1.60 -5.48
N CYS A 94 -13.92 1.93 -5.54
CA CYS A 94 -13.39 2.99 -6.40
C CYS A 94 -12.88 2.46 -7.75
N GLU A 95 -12.81 1.15 -7.97
CA GLU A 95 -12.40 0.58 -9.25
C GLU A 95 -13.47 0.82 -10.34
N PRO A 96 -13.09 1.07 -11.60
CA PRO A 96 -11.71 1.33 -12.06
C PRO A 96 -11.30 2.78 -11.76
N PHE A 97 -10.03 2.98 -11.40
CA PHE A 97 -9.55 4.29 -10.92
C PHE A 97 -9.51 5.36 -12.01
N ASN A 98 -9.39 4.94 -13.27
CA ASN A 98 -9.41 5.84 -14.42
C ASN A 98 -10.79 6.48 -14.70
N LYS A 99 -11.85 5.99 -14.07
CA LYS A 99 -13.21 6.57 -14.16
C LYS A 99 -13.55 7.48 -12.98
N LEU A 100 -12.65 7.60 -12.01
CA LEU A 100 -12.86 8.49 -10.87
C LEU A 100 -12.78 9.95 -11.34
N PRO A 101 -13.60 10.86 -10.79
CA PRO A 101 -13.52 12.27 -11.11
C PRO A 101 -12.14 12.81 -10.72
N VAL A 102 -11.49 13.49 -11.65
CA VAL A 102 -10.24 14.20 -11.40
C VAL A 102 -10.60 15.64 -11.06
N GLU A 103 -10.71 15.92 -9.76
CA GLU A 103 -10.88 17.28 -9.26
C GLU A 103 -9.54 18.01 -9.33
N SER A 104 -9.45 19.07 -10.14
CA SER A 104 -8.26 19.92 -10.15
C SER A 104 -8.29 20.83 -8.92
N CYS A 105 -7.54 20.49 -7.88
CA CYS A 105 -7.29 21.42 -6.79
C CYS A 105 -5.95 22.13 -7.00
N GLY A 106 -5.96 23.46 -6.94
CA GLY A 106 -4.74 24.27 -7.06
C GLY A 106 -3.82 23.98 -5.88
N LYS A 107 -2.62 23.45 -6.16
CA LYS A 107 -1.59 23.19 -5.14
C LYS A 107 -0.38 24.06 -5.39
N SER A 108 0.24 24.53 -4.31
CA SER A 108 1.55 25.17 -4.40
C SER A 108 2.58 24.18 -4.91
N VAL A 109 3.38 24.59 -5.90
CA VAL A 109 4.49 23.77 -6.42
C VAL A 109 5.56 23.52 -5.33
N SER A 110 5.66 24.42 -4.33
CA SER A 110 6.64 24.31 -3.24
C SER A 110 6.09 23.59 -2.01
N PHE A 111 4.84 23.86 -1.63
CA PHE A 111 4.29 23.37 -0.35
C PHE A 111 3.23 22.29 -0.50
N GLY A 112 2.77 22.05 -1.73
CA GLY A 112 1.83 20.97 -2.02
C GLY A 112 2.51 19.60 -1.98
N PHE A 113 1.72 18.59 -1.65
CA PHE A 113 2.04 17.19 -1.84
C PHE A 113 0.92 16.51 -2.63
N THR A 114 1.20 15.34 -3.19
CA THR A 114 0.20 14.46 -3.78
C THR A 114 0.09 13.20 -2.94
N LEU A 115 -1.14 12.71 -2.76
CA LEU A 115 -1.42 11.45 -2.10
C LEU A 115 -2.12 10.54 -3.10
N LYS A 116 -1.54 9.38 -3.41
CA LYS A 116 -2.10 8.46 -4.41
C LYS A 116 -2.14 7.05 -3.87
N LEU A 117 -3.13 6.29 -4.30
CA LEU A 117 -3.24 4.87 -4.03
C LEU A 117 -3.13 4.08 -5.34
N THR A 118 -2.32 3.03 -5.34
CA THR A 118 -2.17 2.08 -6.45
C THR A 118 -2.65 0.71 -6.03
N TYR A 119 -3.49 0.09 -6.86
CA TYR A 119 -4.01 -1.26 -6.68
C TYR A 119 -4.19 -1.93 -8.04
N LYS A 120 -3.72 -3.18 -8.19
CA LYS A 120 -3.74 -3.93 -9.47
C LYS A 120 -3.12 -3.17 -10.67
N GLY A 121 -2.15 -2.30 -10.41
CA GLY A 121 -1.48 -1.50 -11.46
C GLY A 121 -2.27 -0.26 -11.89
N GLU A 122 -3.46 -0.02 -11.37
CA GLU A 122 -4.17 1.25 -11.54
C GLU A 122 -3.85 2.19 -10.37
N THR A 123 -3.81 3.50 -10.65
CA THR A 123 -3.57 4.54 -9.64
C THR A 123 -4.73 5.53 -9.58
N THR A 124 -5.13 5.91 -8.36
CA THR A 124 -6.19 6.90 -8.13
C THR A 124 -5.79 8.30 -8.62
N PRO A 125 -6.77 9.20 -8.83
CA PRO A 125 -6.53 10.64 -8.74
C PRO A 125 -5.89 11.02 -7.40
N ASP A 126 -5.46 12.26 -7.29
CA ASP A 126 -4.84 12.76 -6.07
C ASP A 126 -5.85 12.84 -4.91
N LEU A 127 -5.69 11.93 -3.94
CA LEU A 127 -6.53 11.77 -2.75
C LEU A 127 -6.38 12.92 -1.75
N SER A 128 -5.38 13.79 -1.92
CA SER A 128 -5.26 14.98 -1.09
C SER A 128 -5.98 16.19 -1.66
N CYS A 129 -6.62 16.06 -2.82
CA CYS A 129 -7.59 17.04 -3.30
C CYS A 129 -8.98 16.78 -2.69
N PRO A 130 -9.74 17.83 -2.36
CA PRO A 130 -11.16 17.70 -2.02
C PRO A 130 -11.95 17.02 -3.14
N THR A 131 -13.02 16.32 -2.78
CA THR A 131 -13.92 15.66 -3.73
C THR A 131 -15.36 15.70 -3.23
N THR A 132 -16.30 15.71 -4.17
CA THR A 132 -17.74 15.53 -3.90
C THR A 132 -18.19 14.07 -4.09
N ASN A 133 -17.28 13.19 -4.51
CA ASN A 133 -17.58 11.78 -4.72
C ASN A 133 -17.46 11.00 -3.41
N GLN A 134 -18.58 10.45 -2.92
CA GLN A 134 -18.64 9.74 -1.64
C GLN A 134 -17.70 8.53 -1.56
N ASN A 135 -17.53 7.78 -2.66
CA ASN A 135 -16.63 6.62 -2.66
C ASN A 135 -15.17 7.06 -2.47
N LEU A 136 -14.79 8.15 -3.15
CA LEU A 136 -13.45 8.71 -3.04
C LEU A 136 -13.23 9.31 -1.64
N GLU A 137 -14.22 9.99 -1.06
CA GLU A 137 -14.17 10.50 0.32
C GLU A 137 -13.99 9.37 1.35
N ASN A 138 -14.72 8.26 1.19
CA ASN A 138 -14.58 7.08 2.05
C ASN A 138 -13.19 6.44 1.91
N LEU A 139 -12.65 6.41 0.69
CA LEU A 139 -11.29 5.93 0.44
C LEU A 139 -10.25 6.85 1.11
N ILE A 140 -10.38 8.17 0.97
CA ILE A 140 -9.51 9.17 1.61
C ILE A 140 -9.51 8.99 3.13
N THR A 141 -10.70 8.90 3.73
CA THR A 141 -10.86 8.67 5.18
C THR A 141 -10.15 7.38 5.61
N THR A 142 -10.29 6.32 4.82
CA THR A 142 -9.67 5.03 5.13
C THR A 142 -8.15 5.07 4.97
N VAL A 143 -7.62 5.76 3.95
CA VAL A 143 -6.18 5.97 3.75
C VAL A 143 -5.60 6.77 4.92
N ASN A 144 -6.27 7.82 5.38
CA ASN A 144 -5.85 8.58 6.55
C ASN A 144 -5.84 7.74 7.83
N LYS A 145 -6.80 6.81 7.98
CA LYS A 145 -6.80 5.85 9.08
C LYS A 145 -5.58 4.93 9.05
N VAL A 146 -5.18 4.44 7.87
CA VAL A 146 -3.97 3.63 7.70
C VAL A 146 -2.74 4.43 8.14
N ILE A 147 -2.58 5.65 7.63
CA ILE A 147 -1.45 6.54 7.96
C ILE A 147 -1.37 6.78 9.47
N SER A 148 -2.51 7.11 10.09
CA SER A 148 -2.61 7.32 11.54
C SER A 148 -2.28 6.07 12.36
N GLU A 149 -2.68 4.89 11.91
CA GLU A 149 -2.42 3.62 12.60
C GLU A 149 -0.92 3.26 12.56
N LEU A 150 -0.26 3.57 11.44
CA LEU A 150 1.17 3.34 11.24
C LEU A 150 2.07 4.40 11.91
N LYS A 151 1.49 5.54 12.34
CA LYS A 151 2.19 6.66 12.98
C LYS A 151 3.31 7.25 12.10
N ILE A 152 3.01 7.42 10.83
CA ILE A 152 3.88 8.00 9.80
C ILE A 152 3.34 9.33 9.28
#